data_AF-A0A963EL51-F1
#
_entry.id   AF-A0A963EL51-F1
#
_cell.length_a   1.000
_cell.length_b   1.000
_cell.length_c   1.000
_cell.angle_alpha   90.00
_cell.angle_beta   90.00
_cell.angle_gamma   90.00
#
_symmetry.space_group_name_H-M   'P 1'
#
loop_
_entity.id
_entity.type
_entity.pdbx_description
1 polymer ?
#
loop_
_entity_poly.entity_id
_entity_poly.type
_entity_poly.pdbx_seq_one_letter_code
_entity_poly.pdbx_strand_id
1 'polypeptide(L)'
;MQNNTVVDDDPYRAPRAGHQGGGHIIYEDVRVFSFSQRINRLRYACYGFTAWLVLALASLLFYVLASAVLPEQALNIAFIVFIAVAGILGVVYFIALTIRRLHDLGRSGWLIVLFLSPFAAIPIMLTMPTASLLLFLVQLVSPLFSLYLMVAEGESVNRYGTPNPPNSMLVSFFGGICWVITVLSLLLQVVVVGLEYVAPEVLDKYLGHSSQGDIQQFEQLFDELRKQ
;
A
#
# COMPACT_ATOMS: atom_id res chain seq x y z
N MET A 1 -11.78 28.15 18.69
CA MET A 1 -10.81 27.88 19.77
C MET A 1 -11.45 26.87 20.70
N GLN A 2 -11.11 25.58 20.57
CA GLN A 2 -11.69 24.53 21.41
C GLN A 2 -10.95 24.50 22.74
N ASN A 3 -11.72 24.58 23.83
CA ASN A 3 -11.25 24.64 25.20
C ASN A 3 -10.74 23.26 25.64
N ASN A 4 -9.41 23.08 25.69
CA ASN A 4 -8.74 21.79 25.90
C ASN A 4 -8.41 21.49 27.38
N THR A 5 -9.12 22.08 28.34
CA THR A 5 -8.85 21.83 29.77
C THR A 5 -9.64 20.62 30.26
N VAL A 6 -9.13 19.41 30.02
CA VAL A 6 -9.53 18.22 30.79
C VAL A 6 -8.72 18.25 32.08
N VAL A 7 -9.34 18.71 33.18
CA VAL A 7 -8.78 18.59 34.52
C VAL A 7 -9.01 17.16 34.99
N ASP A 8 -7.95 16.36 35.11
CA ASP A 8 -7.96 14.94 35.51
C ASP A 8 -7.28 14.84 36.88
N ASP A 9 -8.05 15.11 37.95
CA ASP A 9 -7.58 15.16 39.36
C ASP A 9 -7.73 13.82 40.10
N ASP A 10 -7.65 12.67 39.40
CA ASP A 10 -7.68 11.34 40.05
C ASP A 10 -6.25 10.85 40.39
N PRO A 11 -5.83 10.89 41.67
CA PRO A 11 -4.47 10.52 42.08
C PRO A 11 -4.18 9.01 41.97
N TYR A 12 -5.21 8.17 41.76
CA TYR A 12 -5.06 6.72 41.64
C TYR A 12 -5.14 6.23 40.19
N ARG A 13 -5.29 7.14 39.23
CA ARG A 13 -5.31 6.78 37.82
C ARG A 13 -3.91 6.42 37.34
N ALA A 14 -3.79 5.31 36.61
CA ALA A 14 -2.54 4.96 35.94
C ALA A 14 -2.08 6.12 35.02
N PRO A 15 -0.78 6.45 34.96
CA PRO A 15 -0.27 7.53 34.12
C PRO A 15 -0.71 7.36 32.67
N ARG A 16 -1.44 8.34 32.12
CA ARG A 16 -1.80 8.35 30.70
C ARG A 16 -0.60 8.80 29.87
N ALA A 17 -0.35 8.13 28.75
CA ALA A 17 0.68 8.55 27.81
C ALA A 17 0.49 10.04 27.44
N GLY A 18 1.55 10.84 27.61
CA GLY A 18 1.66 12.28 27.35
C GLY A 18 0.79 13.23 28.17
N HIS A 19 0.22 12.77 29.27
CA HIS A 19 -0.32 13.65 30.30
C HIS A 19 0.70 13.71 31.44
N GLN A 20 1.74 14.52 31.29
CA GLN A 20 2.56 14.95 32.43
C GLN A 20 1.93 16.26 32.91
N GLY A 21 1.40 16.27 34.13
CA GLY A 21 0.48 17.28 34.65
C GLY A 21 0.75 18.74 34.24
N GLY A 22 -0.33 19.51 34.04
CA GLY A 22 -0.27 20.91 33.60
C GLY A 22 -1.20 21.26 32.43
N GLY A 23 -2.18 20.41 32.09
CA GLY A 23 -3.22 20.71 31.10
C GLY A 23 -2.75 20.76 29.63
N HIS A 24 -1.53 20.33 29.32
CA HIS A 24 -0.97 20.29 27.98
C HIS A 24 -0.58 18.86 27.58
N ILE A 25 -0.84 18.50 26.32
CA ILE A 25 -0.47 17.20 25.77
C ILE A 25 0.98 17.27 25.29
N ILE A 26 1.85 16.42 25.82
CA ILE A 26 3.23 16.31 25.36
C ILE A 26 3.26 15.34 24.17
N TYR A 27 3.66 15.86 23.00
CA TYR A 27 3.84 15.07 21.79
C TYR A 27 5.08 14.19 21.87
N GLU A 28 4.99 12.98 21.29
CA GLU A 28 6.17 12.15 21.07
C GLU A 28 6.88 12.57 19.77
N ASP A 29 8.21 12.58 19.79
CA ASP A 29 9.01 12.85 18.60
C ASP A 29 8.79 11.81 17.51
N VAL A 30 8.61 12.27 16.27
CA VAL A 30 8.34 11.40 15.13
C VAL A 30 9.61 10.64 14.72
N ARG A 31 9.60 9.32 14.88
CA ARG A 31 10.69 8.43 14.46
C ARG A 31 10.26 7.62 13.23
N VAL A 32 11.00 7.81 12.12
CA VAL A 32 10.67 7.17 10.84
C VAL A 32 10.67 5.64 10.92
N PHE A 33 11.61 5.06 11.68
CA PHE A 33 11.79 3.61 11.86
C PHE A 33 11.22 3.05 13.19
N SER A 34 10.29 3.76 13.84
CA SER A 34 9.60 3.20 15.01
C SER A 34 8.56 2.17 14.61
N PHE A 35 8.35 1.16 15.45
CA PHE A 35 7.33 0.11 15.29
C PHE A 35 6.13 0.29 16.24
N SER A 36 6.22 1.17 17.24
CA SER A 36 5.18 1.36 18.25
C SER A 36 4.41 2.68 18.08
N GLN A 37 5.10 3.72 17.60
CA GLN A 37 4.56 5.07 17.49
C GLN A 37 3.36 5.15 16.56
N ARG A 38 2.41 6.03 16.88
CA ARG A 38 1.28 6.31 16.00
C ARG A 38 1.74 7.16 14.80
N ILE A 39 0.97 7.14 13.70
CA ILE A 39 1.25 8.03 12.56
C ILE A 39 -0.05 8.57 11.94
N ASN A 40 -0.07 9.88 11.69
CA ASN A 40 -1.20 10.56 11.06
C ASN A 40 -1.37 10.14 9.58
N ARG A 41 -2.60 10.22 9.06
CA ARG A 41 -2.96 9.88 7.66
C ARG A 41 -2.08 10.53 6.60
N LEU A 42 -1.69 11.80 6.77
CA LEU A 42 -0.86 12.52 5.77
C LEU A 42 0.61 12.06 5.81
N ARG A 43 1.14 11.78 7.01
CA ARG A 43 2.49 11.23 7.16
C ARG A 43 2.55 9.78 6.67
N TYR A 44 1.52 8.99 6.93
CA TYR A 44 1.37 7.65 6.38
C TYR A 44 1.46 7.67 4.85
N ALA A 45 0.68 8.55 4.20
CA ALA A 45 0.69 8.73 2.75
C ALA A 45 2.08 9.17 2.24
N CYS A 46 2.64 10.23 2.83
CA CYS A 46 3.92 10.79 2.41
C CYS A 46 5.08 9.79 2.58
N TYR A 47 5.16 9.09 3.71
CA TYR A 47 6.24 8.11 3.97
C TYR A 47 6.08 6.85 3.12
N GLY A 48 4.85 6.38 2.90
CA GLY A 48 4.59 5.27 1.98
C GLY A 48 5.04 5.59 0.56
N PHE A 49 4.63 6.76 0.04
CA PHE A 49 5.06 7.21 -1.29
C PHE A 49 6.57 7.44 -1.39
N THR A 50 7.17 8.07 -0.38
CA THR A 50 8.62 8.31 -0.35
C THR A 50 9.39 7.00 -0.37
N ALA A 51 8.96 5.99 0.41
CA ALA A 51 9.60 4.68 0.41
C ALA A 51 9.48 3.98 -0.94
N TRP A 52 8.30 4.03 -1.57
CA TRP A 52 8.10 3.50 -2.92
C TRP A 52 9.03 4.19 -3.94
N LEU A 53 9.10 5.52 -3.90
CA LEU A 53 9.95 6.30 -4.81
C LEU A 53 11.44 6.00 -4.60
N VAL A 54 11.90 5.92 -3.34
CA VAL A 54 13.29 5.59 -3.01
C VAL A 54 13.64 4.19 -3.49
N LEU A 55 12.77 3.20 -3.29
CA LEU A 55 12.98 1.84 -3.78
C LEU A 55 13.03 1.81 -5.31
N ALA A 56 12.10 2.49 -6.00
CA ALA A 56 12.07 2.55 -7.45
C ALA A 56 13.36 3.18 -8.03
N LEU A 57 13.81 4.30 -7.46
CA LEU A 57 15.05 4.97 -7.88
C LEU A 57 16.29 4.13 -7.56
N ALA A 58 16.33 3.45 -6.40
CA ALA A 58 17.42 2.55 -6.03
C ALA A 58 17.50 1.36 -6.99
N SER A 59 16.37 0.76 -7.35
CA SER A 59 16.29 -0.32 -8.34
C SER A 59 16.74 0.14 -9.72
N LEU A 60 16.28 1.32 -10.17
CA LEU A 60 16.71 1.89 -11.46
C LEU A 60 18.22 2.15 -11.48
N LEU A 61 18.75 2.79 -10.42
CA LEU A 61 20.17 3.07 -10.30
C LEU A 61 20.99 1.79 -10.30
N PHE A 62 20.58 0.78 -9.52
CA PHE A 62 21.24 -0.52 -9.48
C PHE A 62 21.28 -1.15 -10.87
N TYR A 63 20.17 -1.16 -11.60
CA TYR A 63 20.09 -1.75 -12.94
C TYR A 63 21.04 -1.06 -13.93
N VAL A 64 21.03 0.28 -13.96
CA VAL A 64 21.90 1.07 -14.84
C VAL A 64 23.37 0.83 -14.54
N LEU A 65 23.76 0.84 -13.26
CA LEU A 65 25.15 0.60 -12.86
C LEU A 65 25.60 -0.84 -13.15
N ALA A 66 24.75 -1.81 -12.85
CA ALA A 66 25.05 -3.22 -13.08
C ALA A 66 25.15 -3.55 -14.59
N SER A 67 24.34 -2.90 -15.44
CA SER A 67 24.38 -3.10 -16.89
C SER A 67 25.69 -2.67 -17.54
N ALA A 68 26.45 -1.78 -16.89
CA ALA A 68 27.75 -1.34 -17.38
C ALA A 68 28.85 -2.39 -17.18
N VAL A 69 28.62 -3.41 -16.34
CA VAL A 69 29.66 -4.36 -15.90
C VAL A 69 29.27 -5.81 -16.20
N LEU A 70 27.99 -6.15 -16.11
CA LEU A 70 27.52 -7.53 -16.21
C LEU A 70 26.96 -7.85 -17.61
N PRO A 71 27.16 -9.09 -18.12
CA PRO A 71 26.43 -9.57 -19.28
C PRO A 71 24.94 -9.73 -18.96
N GLU A 72 24.09 -9.67 -20.00
CA GLU A 72 22.63 -9.60 -19.87
C GLU A 72 22.02 -10.69 -18.98
N GLN A 73 22.44 -11.95 -19.14
CA GLN A 73 21.93 -13.06 -18.34
C GLN A 73 22.25 -12.88 -16.84
N ALA A 74 23.47 -12.44 -16.52
CA ALA A 74 23.89 -12.20 -15.14
C ALA A 74 23.21 -10.96 -14.55
N LEU A 75 23.02 -9.90 -15.35
CA LEU A 75 22.29 -8.69 -14.97
C LEU A 75 20.86 -9.02 -14.54
N ASN A 76 20.14 -9.83 -15.33
CA ASN A 76 18.75 -10.20 -15.03
C ASN A 76 18.64 -10.98 -13.71
N ILE A 77 19.54 -11.95 -13.47
CA ILE A 77 19.58 -12.70 -12.21
C ILE A 77 19.90 -11.76 -11.04
N ALA A 78 20.93 -10.91 -11.18
CA ALA A 78 21.32 -9.96 -10.14
C ALA A 78 20.18 -8.98 -9.80
N PHE A 79 19.45 -8.51 -10.82
CA PHE A 79 18.32 -7.61 -10.63
C PHE A 79 17.14 -8.30 -9.92
N ILE A 80 16.81 -9.55 -10.28
CA ILE A 80 15.78 -10.33 -9.57
C ILE A 80 16.13 -10.48 -8.08
N VAL A 81 17.38 -10.84 -7.78
CA VAL A 81 17.85 -10.98 -6.39
C VAL A 81 17.77 -9.64 -5.66
N PHE A 82 18.22 -8.55 -6.29
CA PHE A 82 18.13 -7.21 -5.71
C PHE A 82 16.67 -6.82 -5.41
N ILE A 83 15.77 -7.02 -6.37
CA ILE A 83 14.34 -6.72 -6.22
C ILE A 83 13.71 -7.56 -5.12
N ALA A 84 14.06 -8.85 -5.01
CA ALA A 84 13.55 -9.71 -3.95
C ALA A 84 13.96 -9.20 -2.56
N VAL A 85 15.24 -8.84 -2.37
CA VAL A 85 15.74 -8.31 -1.10
C VAL A 85 15.15 -6.93 -0.78
N ALA A 86 15.19 -6.01 -1.74
CA ALA A 86 14.62 -4.67 -1.59
C ALA A 86 13.10 -4.72 -1.33
N GLY A 87 12.40 -5.64 -2.00
CA GLY A 87 10.99 -5.90 -1.82
C GLY A 87 10.65 -6.39 -0.41
N ILE A 88 11.42 -7.33 0.15
CA ILE A 88 11.23 -7.77 1.54
C ILE A 88 11.37 -6.61 2.52
N LEU A 89 12.40 -5.77 2.36
CA LEU A 89 12.59 -4.59 3.20
C LEU A 89 11.43 -3.59 3.04
N GLY A 90 10.97 -3.37 1.81
CA GLY A 90 9.81 -2.54 1.51
C GLY A 90 8.52 -3.06 2.16
N VAL A 91 8.30 -4.38 2.13
CA VAL A 91 7.15 -5.02 2.77
C VAL A 91 7.20 -4.86 4.28
N VAL A 92 8.35 -5.10 4.92
CA VAL A 92 8.49 -4.89 6.38
C VAL A 92 8.21 -3.43 6.76
N TYR A 93 8.73 -2.48 5.99
CA TYR A 93 8.48 -1.06 6.22
C TYR A 93 7.00 -0.68 6.02
N PHE A 94 6.36 -1.20 4.96
CA PHE A 94 4.95 -1.02 4.70
C PHE A 94 4.06 -1.57 5.83
N ILE A 95 4.41 -2.76 6.34
CA ILE A 95 3.73 -3.37 7.48
C ILE A 95 3.85 -2.47 8.71
N ALA A 96 5.06 -1.99 9.01
CA ALA A 96 5.27 -1.09 10.13
C ALA A 96 4.47 0.21 9.98
N LEU A 97 4.48 0.86 8.82
CA LEU A 97 3.68 2.08 8.59
C LEU A 97 2.18 1.86 8.77
N THR A 98 1.66 0.76 8.23
CA THR A 98 0.23 0.44 8.29
C THR A 98 -0.22 0.11 9.70
N ILE A 99 0.56 -0.66 10.47
CA ILE A 99 0.28 -0.94 11.88
C ILE A 99 0.26 0.36 12.68
N ARG A 100 1.24 1.23 12.49
CA ARG A 100 1.29 2.54 13.15
C ARG A 100 0.08 3.42 12.81
N ARG A 101 -0.39 3.34 11.57
CA ARG A 101 -1.58 4.07 11.14
C ARG A 101 -2.86 3.49 11.75
N LEU A 102 -2.94 2.17 11.84
CA LEU A 102 -4.04 1.48 12.53
C LEU A 102 -4.07 1.81 14.03
N HIS A 103 -2.90 1.91 14.65
CA HIS A 103 -2.77 2.37 16.04
C HIS A 103 -3.24 3.81 16.20
N ASP A 104 -3.01 4.68 15.21
CA ASP A 104 -3.55 6.05 15.22
C ASP A 104 -5.09 6.09 15.17
N LEU A 105 -5.71 5.08 14.56
CA LEU A 105 -7.16 4.87 14.51
C LEU A 105 -7.72 4.12 15.72
N GLY A 106 -6.90 3.77 16.72
CA GLY A 106 -7.32 2.95 17.87
C GLY A 106 -7.59 1.48 17.51
N ARG A 107 -7.27 1.04 16.28
CA ARG A 107 -7.52 -0.32 15.78
C ARG A 107 -6.30 -1.22 16.00
N SER A 108 -6.51 -2.54 15.98
CA SER A 108 -5.41 -3.51 16.04
C SER A 108 -4.66 -3.58 14.71
N GLY A 109 -3.35 -3.83 14.77
CA GLY A 109 -2.50 -4.02 13.59
C GLY A 109 -2.90 -5.22 12.72
N TRP A 110 -3.68 -6.16 13.25
CA TRP A 110 -4.20 -7.33 12.54
C TRP A 110 -5.02 -7.00 11.30
N LEU A 111 -5.62 -5.81 11.23
CA LEU A 111 -6.37 -5.38 10.04
C LEU A 111 -5.49 -5.27 8.78
N ILE A 112 -4.16 -5.32 8.91
CA ILE A 112 -3.26 -5.41 7.76
C ILE A 112 -3.49 -6.65 6.88
N VAL A 113 -4.11 -7.71 7.41
CA VAL A 113 -4.48 -8.90 6.63
C VAL A 113 -5.37 -8.54 5.44
N LEU A 114 -6.10 -7.42 5.48
CA LEU A 114 -6.88 -6.91 4.34
C LEU A 114 -6.02 -6.51 3.13
N PHE A 115 -4.73 -6.22 3.32
CA PHE A 115 -3.78 -6.04 2.22
C PHE A 115 -3.31 -7.35 1.58
N LEU A 116 -3.59 -8.50 2.21
CA LEU A 116 -3.32 -9.82 1.63
C LEU A 116 -4.45 -10.31 0.71
N SER A 117 -5.50 -9.51 0.53
CA SER A 117 -6.64 -9.84 -0.36
C SER A 117 -6.22 -10.30 -1.77
N PRO A 118 -5.21 -9.69 -2.44
CA PRO A 118 -4.79 -10.15 -3.77
C PRO A 118 -4.28 -11.60 -3.78
N PHE A 119 -3.67 -12.07 -2.69
CA PHE A 119 -3.22 -13.46 -2.59
C PHE A 119 -4.39 -14.42 -2.43
N ALA A 120 -5.49 -13.99 -1.80
CA ALA A 120 -6.72 -14.77 -1.75
C ALA A 120 -7.39 -14.92 -3.12
N ALA A 121 -7.11 -14.01 -4.07
CA ALA A 121 -7.60 -14.11 -5.44
C ALA A 121 -6.92 -15.24 -6.23
N ILE A 122 -5.68 -15.63 -5.90
CA ILE A 122 -4.93 -16.67 -6.61
C ILE A 122 -5.66 -18.03 -6.63
N PRO A 123 -6.05 -18.65 -5.49
CA PRO A 123 -6.77 -19.92 -5.52
C PRO A 123 -8.16 -19.81 -6.18
N ILE A 124 -8.83 -18.66 -6.07
CA ILE A 124 -10.12 -18.41 -6.74
C ILE A 124 -9.91 -18.41 -8.25
N MET A 125 -8.87 -17.73 -8.73
CA MET A 125 -8.51 -17.71 -10.14
C MET A 125 -8.17 -19.10 -10.68
N LEU A 126 -7.48 -19.94 -9.89
CA LEU A 126 -7.12 -21.30 -10.28
C LEU A 126 -8.31 -22.27 -10.30
N THR A 127 -9.28 -22.11 -9.38
CA THR A 127 -10.42 -23.03 -9.24
C THR A 127 -11.65 -22.58 -10.05
N MET A 128 -11.82 -21.27 -10.22
CA MET A 128 -12.97 -20.65 -10.87
C MET A 128 -12.53 -19.41 -11.68
N PRO A 129 -11.80 -19.58 -12.79
CA PRO A 129 -11.28 -18.47 -13.60
C PRO A 129 -12.38 -17.59 -14.21
N THR A 130 -13.58 -18.15 -14.42
CA THR A 130 -14.75 -17.42 -14.95
C THR A 130 -15.48 -16.57 -13.91
N ALA A 131 -15.08 -16.63 -12.62
CA ALA A 131 -15.68 -15.85 -11.54
C ALA A 131 -15.17 -14.39 -11.52
N SER A 132 -15.24 -13.70 -12.65
CA SER A 132 -14.69 -12.36 -12.87
C SER A 132 -15.20 -11.31 -11.87
N LEU A 133 -16.50 -11.31 -11.58
CA LEU A 133 -17.09 -10.40 -10.58
C LEU A 133 -16.53 -10.63 -9.17
N LEU A 134 -16.38 -11.89 -8.75
CA LEU A 134 -15.84 -12.22 -7.43
C LEU A 134 -14.37 -11.81 -7.34
N LEU A 135 -13.57 -12.12 -8.36
CA LEU A 135 -12.16 -11.73 -8.43
C LEU A 135 -12.01 -10.20 -8.38
N PHE A 136 -12.88 -9.46 -9.08
CA PHE A 136 -12.90 -8.01 -9.02
C PHE A 136 -13.23 -7.49 -7.60
N LEU A 137 -14.27 -8.00 -6.96
CA LEU A 137 -14.64 -7.60 -5.59
C LEU A 137 -13.52 -7.87 -4.59
N VAL A 138 -12.86 -9.03 -4.69
CA VAL A 138 -11.70 -9.38 -3.84
C VAL A 138 -10.55 -8.40 -4.06
N GLN A 139 -10.29 -7.99 -5.30
CA GLN A 139 -9.25 -7.00 -5.62
C GLN A 139 -9.56 -5.60 -5.10
N LEU A 140 -10.84 -5.23 -4.93
CA LEU A 140 -11.23 -3.93 -4.38
C LEU A 140 -11.01 -3.80 -2.87
N VAL A 141 -10.89 -4.90 -2.12
CA VAL A 141 -10.76 -4.86 -0.65
C VAL A 141 -9.53 -4.04 -0.22
N SER A 142 -8.35 -4.31 -0.79
CA SER A 142 -7.12 -3.62 -0.40
C SER A 142 -7.09 -2.13 -0.75
N PRO A 143 -7.46 -1.66 -1.96
CA PRO A 143 -7.48 -0.23 -2.25
C PRO A 143 -8.58 0.52 -1.49
N LEU A 144 -9.76 -0.08 -1.26
CA LEU A 144 -10.78 0.52 -0.40
C LEU A 144 -10.30 0.64 1.05
N PHE A 145 -9.59 -0.37 1.55
CA PHE A 145 -8.97 -0.31 2.87
C PHE A 145 -7.87 0.76 2.93
N SER A 146 -7.06 0.90 1.88
CA SER A 146 -6.07 2.00 1.77
C SER A 146 -6.75 3.37 1.84
N LEU A 147 -7.86 3.57 1.10
CA LEU A 147 -8.64 4.80 1.18
C LEU A 147 -9.19 5.05 2.59
N TYR A 148 -9.72 4.02 3.26
CA TYR A 148 -10.15 4.12 4.65
C TYR A 148 -9.01 4.61 5.55
N LEU A 149 -7.80 4.05 5.42
CA LEU A 149 -6.64 4.48 6.20
C LEU A 149 -6.24 5.93 5.91
N MET A 150 -6.44 6.43 4.70
CA MET A 150 -6.08 7.81 4.35
C MET A 150 -7.18 8.83 4.64
N VAL A 151 -8.45 8.42 4.75
CA VAL A 151 -9.59 9.33 5.01
C VAL A 151 -9.93 9.38 6.50
N ALA A 152 -9.92 8.24 7.19
CA ALA A 152 -10.39 8.16 8.58
C ALA A 152 -9.59 9.10 9.50
N GLU A 153 -10.26 9.75 10.44
CA GLU A 153 -9.60 10.61 11.42
C GLU A 153 -8.95 9.76 12.52
N GLY A 154 -7.76 10.18 12.97
CA GLY A 154 -7.08 9.54 14.10
C GLY A 154 -7.72 9.96 15.43
N GLU A 155 -7.60 9.12 16.45
CA GLU A 155 -8.07 9.45 17.80
C GLU A 155 -7.14 10.49 18.46
N SER A 156 -7.62 11.24 19.46
CA SER A 156 -6.73 12.13 20.22
C SER A 156 -5.78 11.30 21.09
N VAL A 157 -6.27 10.75 22.19
CA VAL A 157 -5.51 9.92 23.14
C VAL A 157 -6.05 8.50 23.07
N ASN A 158 -5.16 7.53 22.84
CA ASN A 158 -5.57 6.13 22.80
C ASN A 158 -4.54 5.21 23.46
N ARG A 159 -4.85 3.91 23.52
CA ARG A 159 -4.01 2.89 24.16
C ARG A 159 -2.60 2.73 23.57
N TYR A 160 -2.36 3.26 22.38
CA TYR A 160 -1.08 3.16 21.68
C TYR A 160 -0.18 4.38 21.90
N GLY A 161 -0.69 5.43 22.55
CA GLY A 161 0.11 6.59 22.92
C GLY A 161 -0.61 7.90 22.67
N THR A 162 0.20 8.96 22.72
CA THR A 162 -0.23 10.34 22.55
C THR A 162 -0.64 10.64 21.13
N PRO A 163 -1.44 11.71 20.91
CA PRO A 163 -1.68 12.20 19.56
C PRO A 163 -0.37 12.58 18.89
N ASN A 164 -0.37 12.51 17.55
CA ASN A 164 0.77 12.96 16.76
C ASN A 164 0.91 14.49 16.79
N PRO A 165 2.14 15.02 16.72
CA PRO A 165 2.35 16.45 16.55
C PRO A 165 1.75 16.94 15.22
N PRO A 166 1.40 18.24 15.14
CA PRO A 166 0.87 18.82 13.91
C PRO A 166 1.80 18.57 12.72
N ASN A 167 1.21 18.43 11.54
CA ASN A 167 1.97 18.17 10.32
C ASN A 167 2.67 19.45 9.85
N SER A 168 3.86 19.30 9.28
CA SER A 168 4.50 20.40 8.56
C SER A 168 3.76 20.72 7.26
N MET A 169 4.01 21.90 6.71
CA MET A 169 3.40 22.34 5.45
C MET A 169 3.74 21.39 4.28
N LEU A 170 4.99 20.92 4.21
CA LEU A 170 5.44 19.96 3.19
C LEU A 170 4.70 18.63 3.30
N VAL A 171 4.58 18.08 4.51
CA VAL A 171 3.84 16.82 4.73
C VAL A 171 2.38 16.96 4.32
N SER A 172 1.79 18.13 4.57
CA SER A 172 0.40 18.39 4.22
C SER A 172 0.20 18.48 2.70
N PHE A 173 1.10 19.17 2.01
CA PHE A 173 1.08 19.29 0.54
C PHE A 173 1.30 17.94 -0.15
N PHE A 174 2.42 17.27 0.14
CA PHE A 174 2.73 15.98 -0.50
C PHE A 174 1.78 14.87 -0.07
N GLY A 175 1.37 14.84 1.21
CA GLY A 175 0.36 13.89 1.69
C GLY A 175 -0.99 14.08 0.99
N GLY A 176 -1.38 15.33 0.72
CA GLY A 176 -2.58 15.65 -0.07
C GLY A 176 -2.48 15.18 -1.52
N ILE A 177 -1.34 15.41 -2.18
CA ILE A 177 -1.09 14.89 -3.54
C ILE A 177 -1.17 13.37 -3.57
N CYS A 178 -0.54 12.69 -2.61
CA CYS A 178 -0.58 11.23 -2.52
C CYS A 178 -2.02 10.72 -2.41
N TRP A 179 -2.88 11.38 -1.63
CA TRP A 179 -4.29 11.03 -1.52
C TRP A 179 -5.03 11.17 -2.86
N VAL A 180 -4.83 12.28 -3.57
CA VAL A 180 -5.44 12.49 -4.90
C VAL A 180 -4.99 11.40 -5.86
N ILE A 181 -3.69 11.08 -5.89
CA ILE A 181 -3.15 10.00 -6.74
C ILE A 181 -3.80 8.66 -6.39
N THR A 182 -3.95 8.32 -5.10
CA THR A 182 -4.61 7.08 -4.68
C THR A 182 -6.06 7.02 -5.17
N VAL A 183 -6.83 8.10 -5.04
CA VAL A 183 -8.21 8.16 -5.53
C VAL A 183 -8.26 8.00 -7.06
N LEU A 184 -7.43 8.73 -7.79
CA LEU A 184 -7.37 8.64 -9.26
C LEU A 184 -6.98 7.24 -9.73
N SER A 185 -6.03 6.59 -9.05
CA SER A 185 -5.61 5.21 -9.36
C SER A 185 -6.74 4.21 -9.15
N LEU A 186 -7.55 4.37 -8.10
CA LEU A 186 -8.70 3.50 -7.87
C LEU A 186 -9.79 3.71 -8.93
N LEU A 187 -10.10 4.96 -9.27
CA LEU A 187 -11.07 5.26 -10.33
C LEU A 187 -10.61 4.67 -11.67
N LEU A 188 -9.33 4.82 -12.00
CA LEU A 188 -8.75 4.22 -13.19
C LEU A 188 -8.88 2.70 -13.17
N GLN A 189 -8.60 2.05 -12.03
CA GLN A 189 -8.73 0.59 -11.90
C GLN A 189 -10.18 0.13 -12.11
N VAL A 190 -11.16 0.82 -11.52
CA VAL A 190 -12.58 0.53 -11.73
C VAL A 190 -12.99 0.71 -13.18
N VAL A 191 -12.49 1.77 -13.85
CA VAL A 191 -12.77 2.01 -15.27
C VAL A 191 -12.16 0.93 -16.16
N VAL A 192 -10.88 0.57 -15.95
CA VAL A 192 -10.18 -0.44 -16.76
C VAL A 192 -10.89 -1.80 -16.63
N VAL A 193 -11.18 -2.25 -15.41
CA VAL A 193 -11.86 -3.53 -15.21
C VAL A 193 -13.31 -3.48 -15.69
N GLY A 194 -13.99 -2.34 -15.52
CA GLY A 194 -15.33 -2.14 -16.05
C GLY A 194 -15.37 -2.22 -17.58
N LEU A 195 -14.39 -1.64 -18.26
CA LEU A 195 -14.25 -1.72 -19.72
C LEU A 195 -13.95 -3.13 -20.19
N GLU A 196 -13.06 -3.86 -19.50
CA GLU A 196 -12.79 -5.27 -19.77
C GLU A 196 -14.06 -6.12 -19.72
N TYR A 197 -14.97 -5.83 -18.77
CA TYR A 197 -16.22 -6.56 -18.63
C TYR A 197 -17.32 -6.14 -19.64
N VAL A 198 -17.43 -4.83 -19.93
CA VAL A 198 -18.55 -4.28 -20.71
C VAL A 198 -18.25 -4.21 -22.21
N ALA A 199 -17.01 -3.88 -22.58
CA ALA A 199 -16.61 -3.63 -23.96
C ALA A 199 -15.15 -4.07 -24.20
N PRO A 200 -14.87 -5.39 -24.09
CA PRO A 200 -13.52 -5.92 -24.26
C PRO A 200 -12.92 -5.58 -25.63
N GLU A 201 -13.74 -5.47 -26.69
CA GLU A 201 -13.30 -5.08 -28.03
C GLU A 201 -12.67 -3.68 -28.09
N VAL A 202 -13.07 -2.78 -27.20
CA VAL A 202 -12.46 -1.45 -27.09
C VAL A 202 -11.05 -1.58 -26.53
N LEU A 203 -10.87 -2.41 -25.50
CA LEU A 203 -9.56 -2.67 -24.91
C LEU A 203 -8.63 -3.35 -25.91
N ASP A 204 -9.12 -4.37 -26.61
CA ASP A 204 -8.35 -5.13 -27.61
C ASP A 204 -7.83 -4.24 -28.74
N LYS A 205 -8.61 -3.24 -29.16
CA LYS A 205 -8.22 -2.27 -30.18
C LYS A 205 -7.04 -1.39 -29.75
N TYR A 206 -6.93 -1.05 -28.47
CA TYR A 206 -5.88 -0.15 -27.96
C TYR A 206 -4.68 -0.88 -27.36
N LEU A 207 -4.91 -2.05 -26.75
CA LEU A 207 -3.85 -2.82 -26.10
C LEU A 207 -3.14 -3.77 -27.06
N GLY A 208 -3.79 -4.17 -28.17
CA GLY A 208 -3.21 -5.06 -29.16
C GLY A 208 -2.96 -6.46 -28.60
N HIS A 209 -3.62 -7.46 -29.19
CA HIS A 209 -3.57 -8.89 -28.85
C HIS A 209 -4.60 -9.30 -27.79
N SER A 210 -5.64 -9.99 -28.26
CA SER A 210 -6.48 -10.78 -27.39
C SER A 210 -5.70 -12.02 -26.97
N SER A 211 -5.81 -12.40 -25.70
CA SER A 211 -5.35 -13.70 -25.16
C SER A 211 -5.82 -14.88 -26.03
N GLN A 212 -6.93 -14.71 -26.74
CA GLN A 212 -7.52 -15.69 -27.65
C GLN A 212 -6.69 -16.01 -28.89
N GLY A 213 -5.94 -15.04 -29.43
CA GLY A 213 -5.04 -15.27 -30.57
C GLY A 213 -3.80 -16.08 -30.18
N ASP A 214 -3.25 -15.81 -29.00
CA ASP A 214 -2.11 -16.55 -28.45
C ASP A 214 -2.50 -18.00 -28.11
N ILE A 215 -3.71 -18.21 -27.57
CA ILE A 215 -4.24 -19.55 -27.30
C ILE A 215 -4.36 -20.36 -28.60
N GLN A 216 -4.85 -19.76 -29.69
CA GLN A 216 -4.97 -20.45 -30.98
C GLN A 216 -3.61 -20.78 -31.61
N GLN A 217 -2.62 -19.88 -31.50
CA GLN A 217 -1.25 -20.19 -31.94
C GLN A 217 -0.62 -21.30 -31.11
N PHE A 218 -0.85 -21.30 -29.80
CA PHE A 218 -0.38 -22.37 -28.90
C PHE A 218 -1.01 -23.72 -29.23
N GLU A 219 -2.31 -23.77 -29.51
CA GLU A 219 -3.01 -25.00 -29.94
C GLU A 219 -2.45 -25.53 -31.26
N GLN A 220 -2.20 -24.65 -32.23
CA GLN A 220 -1.60 -25.02 -33.52
C GLN A 220 -0.20 -25.62 -33.35
N LEU A 221 0.65 -25.00 -32.51
CA LEU A 221 1.98 -25.51 -32.21
C LEU A 221 1.93 -26.87 -31.50
N PHE A 222 1.00 -27.05 -30.56
CA PHE A 222 0.81 -28.32 -29.87
C PHE A 222 0.37 -29.44 -30.83
N ASP A 223 -0.52 -29.12 -31.77
CA ASP A 223 -0.96 -30.06 -32.79
C ASP A 223 0.14 -30.44 -33.79
N GLU A 224 1.06 -29.52 -34.09
CA GLU A 224 2.26 -29.82 -34.90
C GLU A 224 3.22 -30.75 -34.18
N LEU A 225 3.50 -30.51 -32.89
CA LEU A 225 4.38 -31.35 -32.08
C LEU A 225 3.80 -32.75 -31.85
N ARG A 226 2.47 -32.88 -31.76
CA ARG A 226 1.79 -34.17 -31.61
C ARG A 226 1.84 -35.04 -32.87
N LYS A 227 2.08 -34.43 -34.03
CA LYS A 227 2.17 -35.11 -35.33
C LYS A 227 3.59 -35.58 -35.68
N GLN A 228 4.60 -35.23 -34.88
CA GLN A 228 5.97 -35.76 -34.97
C GLN A 228 6.12 -37.00 -34.08
#